data_AF-A0A0C2CQG4-F1
#
_entry.id   AF-A0A0C2CQG4-F1
#
_cell.length_a   1.000
_cell.length_b   1.000
_cell.length_c   1.000
_cell.angle_alpha   90.00
_cell.angle_beta   90.00
_cell.angle_gamma   90.00
#
_symmetry.space_group_name_H-M   'P 1'
#
loop_
_entity.id
_entity.type
_entity.pdbx_description
1 polymer ?
#
loop_
_entity_poly.entity_id
_entity_poly.type
_entity_poly.pdbx_seq_one_letter_code
_entity_poly.pdbx_strand_id
1 'polypeptide(L)'
;LTILFSFQDPIPSHDYCPEEDPKLYRSQKTGRGPLTEDWVQEFVKAGKPVMCAYKMCRVEFRYWGMQNILDNLSQTRAERWIHDLALRNTMLRAHRQAWAWQDEWVGLNMTDIRRLEAEAAEHLSAVMAAENDDAAEDSDASSDDVYFDCSDGSSLNHKPSIIRWSSELELEIVDEREHYCSCGKGYGRA
;
A
#
# COMPACT_ATOMS: atom_id res chain seq x y z
N LEU A 1 1.39 16.94 -14.20
CA LEU A 1 2.59 16.08 -14.23
C LEU A 1 2.16 14.68 -14.57
N THR A 2 2.78 14.04 -15.54
CA THR A 2 2.58 12.59 -15.76
C THR A 2 3.44 11.89 -14.72
N ILE A 3 2.83 11.33 -13.67
CA ILE A 3 3.55 10.48 -12.71
C ILE A 3 3.83 9.17 -13.45
N LEU A 4 4.97 9.11 -14.14
CA LEU A 4 5.47 7.88 -14.73
C LEU A 4 6.25 7.16 -13.64
N PHE A 5 5.60 6.21 -12.98
CA PHE A 5 6.28 5.27 -12.08
C PHE A 5 7.32 4.49 -12.88
N SER A 6 8.60 4.67 -12.55
CA SER A 6 9.64 3.72 -12.95
C SER A 6 10.08 2.95 -11.71
N PHE A 7 10.13 1.62 -11.79
CA PHE A 7 10.72 0.79 -10.72
C PHE A 7 12.21 1.13 -10.44
N GLN A 8 12.85 1.90 -11.33
CA GLN A 8 14.21 2.43 -11.22
C GLN A 8 14.27 3.81 -10.54
N ASP A 9 13.13 4.44 -10.26
CA ASP A 9 13.12 5.71 -9.52
C ASP A 9 13.83 5.51 -8.17
N PRO A 10 14.73 6.44 -7.79
CA PRO A 10 15.52 6.32 -6.58
C PRO A 10 14.64 6.43 -5.34
N ILE A 11 15.00 5.68 -4.31
CA ILE A 11 14.33 5.67 -3.00
C ILE A 11 15.34 6.12 -1.95
N PRO A 12 14.95 7.02 -1.03
CA PRO A 12 15.78 7.36 0.10
C PRO A 12 16.18 6.11 0.89
N SER A 13 17.41 6.06 1.40
CA SER A 13 17.92 4.86 2.08
C SER A 13 17.08 4.44 3.29
N HIS A 14 16.42 5.37 3.98
CA HIS A 14 15.57 5.07 5.14
C HIS A 14 14.22 4.44 4.75
N ASP A 15 13.81 4.60 3.50
CA ASP A 15 12.54 4.08 2.96
C ASP A 15 12.72 2.76 2.21
N TYR A 16 13.95 2.28 2.07
CA TYR A 16 14.23 1.08 1.29
C TYR A 16 13.86 -0.18 2.07
N CYS A 17 12.89 -0.92 1.56
CA CYS A 17 12.51 -2.25 2.04
C CYS A 17 12.87 -3.29 0.95
N PRO A 18 13.79 -4.24 1.22
CA PRO A 18 14.22 -5.23 0.23
C PRO A 18 13.10 -6.20 -0.15
N GLU A 19 12.17 -6.48 0.76
CA GLU A 19 10.98 -7.31 0.49
C GLU A 19 10.04 -6.67 -0.54
N GLU A 20 10.04 -5.33 -0.60
CA GLU A 20 9.24 -4.53 -1.53
C GLU A 20 10.02 -4.12 -2.80
N ASP A 21 11.25 -4.63 -2.99
CA ASP A 21 12.08 -4.27 -4.15
C ASP A 21 11.73 -5.11 -5.39
N PRO A 22 11.17 -4.52 -6.48
CA PRO A 22 10.84 -5.27 -7.69
C PRO A 22 12.03 -5.94 -8.37
N LYS A 23 13.27 -5.47 -8.09
CA LYS A 23 14.51 -6.07 -8.60
C LYS A 23 14.90 -7.35 -7.86
N LEU A 24 14.35 -7.58 -6.68
CA LEU A 24 14.64 -8.75 -5.84
C LEU A 24 13.44 -9.69 -5.77
N TYR A 25 12.24 -9.12 -5.69
CA TYR A 25 10.99 -9.87 -5.54
C TYR A 25 10.69 -10.77 -6.75
N ARG A 26 10.34 -12.02 -6.45
CA ARG A 26 9.79 -12.99 -7.40
C ARG A 26 8.54 -13.62 -6.80
N SER A 27 7.45 -13.55 -7.54
CA SER A 27 6.19 -14.19 -7.18
C SER A 27 6.29 -15.71 -7.27
N GLN A 28 5.82 -16.38 -6.22
CA GLN A 28 5.70 -17.83 -6.16
C GLN A 28 4.44 -18.32 -6.90
N LYS A 29 3.34 -17.56 -6.87
CA LYS A 29 2.07 -17.96 -7.52
C LYS A 29 2.10 -17.80 -9.05
N THR A 30 2.80 -16.79 -9.56
CA THR A 30 2.79 -16.45 -11.01
C THR A 30 4.14 -16.58 -11.69
N GLY A 31 5.24 -16.67 -10.92
CA GLY A 31 6.60 -16.69 -11.45
C GLY A 31 7.10 -15.35 -12.02
N ARG A 32 6.34 -14.25 -11.86
CA ARG A 32 6.75 -12.90 -12.28
C ARG A 32 7.91 -12.38 -11.42
N GLY A 33 8.73 -11.53 -12.03
CA GLY A 33 9.92 -10.97 -11.39
C GLY A 33 11.10 -11.97 -11.31
N PRO A 34 12.27 -11.52 -10.83
CA PRO A 34 12.61 -10.12 -10.57
C PRO A 34 12.66 -9.28 -11.85
N LEU A 35 12.46 -7.97 -11.74
CA LEU A 35 12.50 -7.04 -12.87
C LEU A 35 13.94 -6.64 -13.22
N THR A 36 14.35 -6.94 -14.44
CA THR A 36 15.61 -6.50 -15.05
C THR A 36 15.48 -5.07 -15.60
N GLU A 37 16.59 -4.44 -16.01
CA GLU A 37 16.55 -3.10 -16.61
C GLU A 37 15.69 -3.04 -17.88
N ASP A 38 15.69 -4.12 -18.67
CA ASP A 38 14.95 -4.26 -19.93
C ASP A 38 13.63 -5.05 -19.79
N TRP A 39 13.06 -5.14 -18.58
CA TRP A 39 11.88 -5.98 -18.31
C TRP A 39 10.70 -5.65 -19.23
N VAL A 40 10.52 -4.39 -19.62
CA VAL A 40 9.42 -3.96 -20.50
C VAL A 40 9.58 -4.64 -21.86
N GLN A 41 10.77 -4.55 -22.45
CA GLN A 41 11.07 -5.15 -23.75
C GLN A 41 10.95 -6.68 -23.68
N GLU A 42 11.44 -7.30 -22.60
CA GLU A 42 11.32 -8.73 -22.36
C GLU A 42 9.85 -9.18 -22.27
N PHE A 43 9.02 -8.45 -21.52
CA PHE A 43 7.60 -8.77 -21.35
C PHE A 43 6.83 -8.60 -22.66
N VAL A 44 7.06 -7.50 -23.37
CA VAL A 44 6.43 -7.27 -24.69
C VAL A 44 6.84 -8.35 -25.69
N LYS A 45 8.13 -8.70 -25.76
CA LYS A 45 8.63 -9.77 -26.65
C LYS A 45 8.05 -11.14 -26.28
N ALA A 46 7.88 -11.42 -25.00
CA ALA A 46 7.29 -12.66 -24.50
C ALA A 46 5.74 -12.67 -24.56
N GLY A 47 5.09 -11.60 -25.01
CA GLY A 47 3.63 -11.49 -25.05
C GLY A 47 2.98 -11.47 -23.64
N LYS A 48 3.74 -11.09 -22.61
CA LYS A 48 3.22 -10.95 -21.24
C LYS A 48 2.38 -9.68 -21.12
N PRO A 49 1.30 -9.69 -20.31
CA PRO A 49 0.46 -8.52 -20.13
C PRO A 49 1.24 -7.40 -19.42
N VAL A 50 1.20 -6.22 -20.01
CA VAL A 50 1.76 -4.97 -19.45
C VAL A 50 0.65 -3.92 -19.50
N MET A 51 0.50 -3.15 -18.43
CA MET A 51 -0.46 -2.06 -18.34
C MET A 51 0.25 -0.78 -17.89
N CYS A 52 -0.35 0.36 -18.22
CA CYS A 52 0.13 1.67 -17.79
C CYS A 52 -1.04 2.45 -17.19
N ALA A 53 -0.83 3.06 -16.03
CA ALA A 53 -1.81 3.92 -15.38
C ALA A 53 -1.39 5.39 -15.53
N TYR A 54 -2.20 6.17 -16.23
CA TYR A 54 -1.98 7.62 -16.37
C TYR A 54 -2.74 8.36 -15.28
N LYS A 55 -2.05 8.74 -14.20
CA LYS A 55 -2.63 9.49 -13.08
C LYS A 55 -2.40 10.99 -13.27
N MET A 56 -3.44 11.73 -13.66
CA MET A 56 -3.40 13.20 -13.76
C MET A 56 -3.76 13.81 -12.40
N CYS A 57 -2.75 14.26 -11.67
CA CYS A 57 -2.93 14.91 -10.38
C CYS A 57 -2.93 16.44 -10.52
N ARG A 58 -3.95 17.10 -9.95
CA ARG A 58 -4.02 18.56 -9.83
C ARG A 58 -4.12 18.92 -8.35
N VAL A 59 -3.18 19.73 -7.87
CA VAL A 59 -3.18 20.28 -6.52
C VAL A 59 -3.58 21.75 -6.63
N GLU A 60 -4.58 22.15 -5.85
CA GLU A 60 -4.93 23.56 -5.67
C GLU A 60 -5.00 23.83 -4.18
N PHE A 61 -4.21 24.77 -3.68
CA PHE A 61 -4.19 25.12 -2.27
C PHE A 61 -4.83 26.47 -2.02
N ARG A 62 -6.17 26.57 -2.02
CA ARG A 62 -6.86 27.86 -1.85
C ARG A 62 -7.02 28.21 -0.37
N TYR A 63 -6.32 29.24 0.08
CA TYR A 63 -6.44 29.74 1.45
C TYR A 63 -6.91 31.19 1.47
N TRP A 64 -7.89 31.49 2.32
CA TRP A 64 -8.44 32.84 2.43
C TRP A 64 -7.46 33.77 3.17
N GLY A 65 -7.19 34.94 2.60
CA GLY A 65 -6.25 35.93 3.17
C GLY A 65 -4.86 35.94 2.52
N MET A 66 -4.54 34.99 1.62
CA MET A 66 -3.28 34.93 0.89
C MET A 66 -3.28 35.72 -0.44
N GLN A 67 -3.80 36.94 -0.44
CA GLN A 67 -3.95 37.72 -1.68
C GLN A 67 -2.65 38.39 -2.13
N ASN A 68 -1.72 38.63 -1.21
CA ASN A 68 -0.47 39.36 -1.47
C ASN A 68 0.58 38.46 -2.15
N ILE A 69 1.56 39.07 -2.82
CA ILE A 69 2.58 38.35 -3.63
C ILE A 69 3.37 37.32 -2.81
N LEU A 70 3.71 37.63 -1.55
CA LEU A 70 4.44 36.70 -0.66
C LEU A 70 3.59 35.47 -0.32
N ASP A 71 2.29 35.66 -0.12
CA ASP A 71 1.38 34.60 0.22
C ASP A 71 1.11 33.67 -0.97
N ASN A 72 0.97 34.24 -2.18
CA ASN A 72 0.90 33.46 -3.43
C ASN A 72 2.17 32.63 -3.68
N LEU A 73 3.35 33.15 -3.31
CA LEU A 73 4.60 32.38 -3.39
C LEU A 73 4.62 31.21 -2.40
N SER A 74 4.08 31.40 -1.19
CA SER A 74 3.95 30.33 -0.19
C SER A 74 2.95 29.26 -0.63
N GLN A 75 1.81 29.66 -1.21
CA GLN A 75 0.82 28.76 -1.82
C GLN A 75 1.45 27.93 -2.94
N THR A 76 2.15 28.57 -3.88
CA THR A 76 2.83 27.88 -4.98
C THR A 76 3.88 26.90 -4.46
N ARG A 77 4.61 27.25 -3.38
CA ARG A 77 5.58 26.36 -2.75
C ARG A 77 4.92 25.16 -2.09
N ALA A 78 3.79 25.34 -1.40
CA ALA A 78 3.01 24.26 -0.82
C ALA A 78 2.47 23.31 -1.90
N GLU A 79 1.88 23.85 -2.97
CA GLU A 79 1.39 23.06 -4.11
C GLU A 79 2.50 22.22 -4.75
N ARG A 80 3.68 22.82 -4.98
CA ARG A 80 4.86 22.09 -5.48
C ARG A 80 5.31 21.00 -4.52
N TRP A 81 5.37 21.29 -3.22
CA TRP A 81 5.78 20.31 -2.22
C TRP A 81 4.83 19.12 -2.14
N ILE A 82 3.51 19.36 -2.08
CA ILE A 82 2.48 18.30 -2.07
C ILE A 82 2.64 17.42 -3.31
N HIS A 83 2.85 18.05 -4.45
CA HIS A 83 2.90 17.34 -5.70
C HIS A 83 4.20 16.54 -5.89
N ASP A 84 5.35 17.15 -5.63
CA ASP A 84 6.66 16.56 -5.91
C ASP A 84 7.12 15.60 -4.82
N LEU A 85 6.76 15.85 -3.56
CA LEU A 85 7.14 14.99 -2.45
C LEU A 85 5.99 14.04 -2.11
N ALA A 86 4.85 14.56 -1.64
CA ALA A 86 3.82 13.72 -1.07
C ALA A 86 3.20 12.79 -2.13
N LEU A 87 2.68 13.33 -3.24
CA LEU A 87 2.03 12.52 -4.27
C LEU A 87 2.99 11.58 -4.99
N ARG A 88 4.16 12.08 -5.41
CA ARG A 88 5.13 11.24 -6.12
C ARG A 88 5.62 10.08 -5.25
N ASN A 89 6.05 10.34 -4.02
CA ASN A 89 6.59 9.30 -3.14
C ASN A 89 5.52 8.28 -2.75
N THR A 90 4.32 8.76 -2.42
CA THR A 90 3.16 7.89 -2.11
C THR A 90 2.86 6.96 -3.27
N MET A 91 2.77 7.50 -4.49
CA MET A 91 2.51 6.70 -5.68
C MET A 91 3.66 5.72 -5.95
N LEU A 92 4.92 6.15 -5.80
CA LEU A 92 6.08 5.30 -6.00
C LEU A 92 6.05 4.09 -5.07
N ARG A 93 5.84 4.31 -3.77
CA ARG A 93 5.75 3.23 -2.78
C ARG A 93 4.57 2.32 -3.03
N ALA A 94 3.38 2.87 -3.25
CA ALA A 94 2.17 2.08 -3.47
C ALA A 94 2.30 1.13 -4.68
N HIS A 95 2.94 1.54 -5.78
CA HIS A 95 3.14 0.64 -6.93
C HIS A 95 4.22 -0.43 -6.67
N ARG A 96 5.25 -0.13 -5.88
CA ARG A 96 6.25 -1.14 -5.45
C ARG A 96 5.61 -2.19 -4.55
N GLN A 97 4.82 -1.76 -3.58
CA GLN A 97 4.05 -2.63 -2.71
C GLN A 97 3.05 -3.47 -3.50
N ALA A 98 2.30 -2.87 -4.41
CA ALA A 98 1.38 -3.62 -5.28
C ALA A 98 2.10 -4.68 -6.12
N TRP A 99 3.34 -4.42 -6.55
CA TRP A 99 4.17 -5.39 -7.25
C TRP A 99 4.68 -6.50 -6.32
N ALA A 100 5.19 -6.17 -5.14
CA ALA A 100 5.75 -7.14 -4.20
C ALA A 100 4.68 -7.98 -3.49
N TRP A 101 3.45 -7.48 -3.35
CA TRP A 101 2.35 -8.20 -2.70
C TRP A 101 1.42 -8.89 -3.68
N GLN A 102 1.88 -9.12 -4.92
CA GLN A 102 1.03 -9.75 -5.92
C GLN A 102 0.54 -11.14 -5.53
N ASP A 103 1.33 -11.89 -4.77
CA ASP A 103 0.89 -13.21 -4.33
C ASP A 103 -0.29 -13.14 -3.34
N GLU A 104 -0.48 -12.02 -2.62
CA GLU A 104 -1.59 -11.87 -1.68
C GLU A 104 -2.93 -11.66 -2.39
N TRP A 105 -2.94 -10.84 -3.44
CA TRP A 105 -4.19 -10.51 -4.15
C TRP A 105 -4.46 -11.34 -5.40
N VAL A 106 -3.46 -12.05 -5.95
CA VAL A 106 -3.67 -12.94 -7.09
C VAL A 106 -4.56 -14.11 -6.69
N GLY A 107 -5.72 -14.19 -7.37
CA GLY A 107 -6.72 -15.23 -7.16
C GLY A 107 -7.96 -14.77 -6.38
N LEU A 108 -7.93 -13.55 -5.81
CA LEU A 108 -9.10 -12.97 -5.18
C LEU A 108 -10.18 -12.64 -6.21
N ASN A 109 -11.44 -12.89 -5.86
CA ASN A 109 -12.59 -12.45 -6.63
C ASN A 109 -13.17 -11.14 -6.06
N MET A 110 -14.08 -10.48 -6.80
CA MET A 110 -14.66 -9.20 -6.36
C MET A 110 -15.46 -9.28 -5.05
N THR A 111 -16.01 -10.45 -4.69
CA THR A 111 -16.70 -10.67 -3.41
C THR A 111 -15.68 -10.65 -2.26
N ASP A 112 -14.53 -11.31 -2.45
CA ASP A 112 -13.44 -11.31 -1.46
C ASP A 112 -12.92 -9.89 -1.24
N ILE A 113 -12.70 -9.15 -2.33
CA ILE A 113 -12.26 -7.74 -2.26
C ILE A 113 -13.26 -6.89 -1.47
N ARG A 114 -14.56 -6.99 -1.76
CA ARG A 114 -15.59 -6.22 -1.02
C ARG A 114 -15.65 -6.56 0.46
N ARG A 115 -15.43 -7.83 0.81
CA ARG A 115 -15.35 -8.26 2.21
C ARG A 115 -14.14 -7.65 2.90
N LEU A 116 -12.96 -7.74 2.28
CA LEU A 116 -11.72 -7.14 2.80
C LEU A 116 -11.81 -5.61 2.93
N GLU A 117 -12.45 -4.93 1.98
CA GLU A 117 -12.72 -3.49 2.06
C GLU A 117 -13.60 -3.14 3.26
N ALA A 118 -14.63 -3.95 3.56
CA ALA A 118 -15.50 -3.75 4.71
C ALA A 118 -14.75 -3.98 6.04
N GLU A 119 -13.97 -5.05 6.13
CA GLU A 119 -13.13 -5.37 7.30
C GLU A 119 -12.08 -4.28 7.55
N ALA A 120 -11.40 -3.81 6.50
CA ALA A 120 -10.43 -2.72 6.59
C ALA A 120 -11.09 -1.40 7.03
N ALA A 121 -12.28 -1.10 6.53
CA ALA A 121 -13.03 0.09 6.93
C ALA A 121 -13.44 0.05 8.42
N GLU A 122 -13.89 -1.11 8.90
CA GLU A 122 -14.24 -1.32 10.31
C GLU A 122 -13.01 -1.19 11.20
N HIS A 123 -11.92 -1.90 10.87
CA HIS A 123 -10.66 -1.84 11.63
C HIS A 123 -10.12 -0.41 11.71
N LEU A 124 -10.09 0.29 10.57
CA LEU A 124 -9.63 1.68 10.52
C LEU A 124 -10.54 2.59 11.37
N SER A 125 -11.86 2.38 11.35
CA SER A 125 -12.79 3.14 12.19
C SER A 125 -12.56 2.91 13.69
N ALA A 126 -12.22 1.69 14.09
CA ALA A 126 -11.94 1.35 15.49
C ALA A 126 -10.62 1.97 15.97
N VAL A 127 -9.57 1.91 15.17
CA VAL A 127 -8.27 2.55 15.48
C VAL A 127 -8.44 4.06 15.66
N MET A 128 -9.14 4.72 14.73
CA MET A 128 -9.39 6.17 14.81
C MET A 128 -10.31 6.55 15.98
N ALA A 129 -11.19 5.64 16.44
CA ALA A 129 -12.03 5.88 17.61
C ALA A 129 -11.22 5.75 18.92
N ALA A 130 -10.35 4.74 19.02
CA ALA A 130 -9.51 4.52 20.20
C ALA A 130 -8.56 5.71 20.44
N GLU A 131 -7.96 6.27 19.39
CA GLU A 131 -7.08 7.45 19.50
C GLU A 131 -7.83 8.71 19.98
N ASN A 132 -9.12 8.85 19.67
CA ASN A 132 -9.91 10.00 20.12
C ASN A 132 -10.30 9.93 21.60
N ASP A 133 -10.44 8.73 22.16
CA ASP A 133 -10.76 8.54 23.58
C ASP A 133 -9.51 8.80 24.46
N ASP A 134 -8.31 8.45 23.99
CA ASP A 134 -7.04 8.75 24.68
C ASP A 134 -6.67 10.26 24.63
N ALA A 135 -7.14 11.01 23.62
CA ALA A 135 -6.92 12.45 23.50
C ALA A 135 -7.78 13.31 24.46
N ALA A 136 -8.78 12.72 25.13
CA ALA A 136 -9.66 13.44 26.06
C ALA A 136 -9.14 13.51 27.50
N GLU A 137 -8.06 12.78 27.84
CA GLU A 137 -7.52 12.73 29.21
C GLU A 137 -6.18 13.44 29.45
N ASP A 138 -5.49 13.97 28.42
CA ASP A 138 -4.22 14.68 28.66
C ASP A 138 -4.17 16.05 27.99
N SER A 139 -4.45 17.09 28.80
CA SER A 139 -4.01 18.45 28.51
C SER A 139 -2.54 18.61 28.93
N ASP A 140 -1.62 18.00 28.20
CA ASP A 140 -0.23 18.45 28.18
C ASP A 140 0.41 18.18 26.81
N ALA A 141 1.07 19.21 26.29
CA ALA A 141 1.44 19.31 24.89
C ALA A 141 2.49 18.26 24.47
N SER A 142 2.03 17.21 23.80
CA SER A 142 2.81 16.46 22.81
C SER A 142 1.92 16.21 21.58
N SER A 143 2.26 16.86 20.47
CA SER A 143 1.57 16.71 19.18
C SER A 143 1.91 15.33 18.62
N ASP A 144 1.16 14.30 19.02
CA ASP A 144 1.20 13.00 18.34
C ASP A 144 0.44 13.14 17.01
N ASP A 145 1.15 13.64 16.00
CA ASP A 145 0.65 13.69 14.63
C ASP A 145 0.63 12.25 14.07
N VAL A 146 -0.56 11.77 13.68
CA VAL A 146 -0.72 10.61 12.79
C VAL A 146 -0.07 10.97 11.46
N TYR A 147 1.23 10.68 11.34
CA TYR A 147 2.02 11.00 10.17
C TYR A 147 1.84 9.93 9.08
N PHE A 148 1.66 10.38 7.85
CA PHE A 148 1.79 9.54 6.65
C PHE A 148 3.25 9.10 6.55
N ASP A 149 3.59 7.92 7.09
CA ASP A 149 4.97 7.48 7.31
C ASP A 149 5.84 7.50 6.04
N CYS A 150 6.52 8.64 5.85
CA CYS A 150 7.85 8.71 5.28
C CYS A 150 8.78 9.22 6.39
N SER A 151 9.19 8.39 7.36
CA SER A 151 10.14 8.86 8.37
C SER A 151 11.25 7.88 8.70
N ASP A 152 12.43 8.32 8.27
CA ASP A 152 13.65 8.49 9.06
C ASP A 152 13.71 7.72 10.38
N GLY A 153 14.64 6.77 10.41
CA GLY A 153 14.86 5.92 11.56
C GLY A 153 15.39 6.70 12.75
N SER A 154 14.61 6.75 13.82
CA SER A 154 15.16 6.50 15.15
C SER A 154 14.07 6.08 16.14
N SER A 155 14.47 5.14 16.99
CA SER A 155 13.81 4.64 18.21
C SER A 155 12.71 3.58 18.09
N LEU A 156 13.06 2.44 18.67
CA LEU A 156 12.28 1.26 19.02
C LEU A 156 10.92 1.63 19.65
N ASN A 157 9.87 1.61 18.84
CA ASN A 157 8.55 1.19 19.26
C ASN A 157 7.84 0.67 18.01
N HIS A 158 7.28 -0.52 18.10
CA HIS A 158 6.58 -1.17 17.01
C HIS A 158 5.25 -0.43 16.79
N LYS A 159 5.31 0.76 16.17
CA LYS A 159 4.13 1.54 15.82
C LYS A 159 3.43 0.86 14.64
N PRO A 160 2.10 0.64 14.69
CA PRO A 160 1.39 0.02 13.58
C PRO A 160 1.39 0.97 12.39
N SER A 161 2.16 0.63 11.36
CA SER A 161 2.11 1.34 10.08
C SER A 161 0.78 1.02 9.40
N ILE A 162 0.00 2.06 9.08
CA ILE A 162 -1.30 1.93 8.40
C ILE A 162 -1.19 1.31 7.00
N ILE A 163 0.02 1.30 6.42
CA ILE A 163 0.31 0.77 5.08
C ILE A 163 1.01 -0.59 5.16
N ARG A 164 1.44 -1.06 6.34
CA ARG A 164 1.98 -2.42 6.45
C ARG A 164 0.79 -3.37 6.50
N TRP A 165 0.61 -4.16 5.43
CA TRP A 165 -0.20 -5.38 5.53
C TRP A 165 0.35 -6.19 6.70
N SER A 166 -0.34 -6.15 7.83
CA SER A 166 0.03 -6.92 9.02
C SER A 166 -0.54 -8.31 8.85
N SER A 167 0.31 -9.33 8.98
CA SER A 167 -0.08 -10.74 9.10
C SER A 167 -1.03 -10.99 10.29
N GLU A 168 -1.23 -10.00 11.15
CA GLU A 168 -2.20 -10.00 12.26
C GLU A 168 -3.67 -9.89 11.80
N LEU A 169 -3.91 -9.58 10.50
CA LEU A 169 -5.22 -9.70 9.84
C LEU A 169 -5.53 -11.13 9.36
N GLU A 170 -4.59 -12.08 9.41
CA GLU A 170 -4.90 -13.50 9.17
C GLU A 170 -5.55 -14.11 10.42
N LEU A 171 -6.81 -13.74 10.68
CA LEU A 171 -7.70 -14.58 11.47
C LEU A 171 -7.98 -15.85 10.65
N GLU A 172 -7.64 -16.98 11.25
CA GLU A 172 -7.73 -18.35 10.75
C GLU A 172 -8.82 -18.53 9.68
N ILE A 173 -8.39 -18.78 8.43
CA ILE A 173 -9.25 -19.44 7.45
C ILE A 173 -9.46 -20.86 7.97
N VAL A 174 -10.46 -21.05 8.82
CA VAL A 174 -10.92 -22.37 9.22
C VAL A 174 -11.55 -23.02 7.98
N ASP A 175 -10.88 -24.02 7.45
CA ASP A 175 -11.38 -24.86 6.36
C ASP A 175 -12.58 -25.68 6.86
N GLU A 176 -13.79 -25.13 6.79
CA GLU A 176 -15.03 -25.84 7.09
C GLU A 176 -15.43 -26.84 5.97
N ARG A 177 -14.48 -27.67 5.52
CA ARG A 177 -14.75 -28.73 4.52
C ARG A 177 -14.30 -30.13 4.92
N GLU A 178 -14.37 -30.48 6.20
CA GLU A 178 -14.27 -31.88 6.66
C GLU A 178 -15.44 -32.40 7.52
N HIS A 179 -16.66 -31.86 7.36
CA HIS A 179 -17.84 -32.43 8.01
C HIS A 179 -19.00 -32.69 7.05
N TYR A 180 -18.77 -33.58 6.08
CA TYR A 180 -19.83 -34.46 5.55
C TYR A 180 -19.24 -35.84 5.27
N CYS A 181 -19.09 -36.65 6.32
CA CYS A 181 -19.05 -38.10 6.15
C CYS A 181 -20.47 -38.65 6.32
N SER A 182 -21.06 -39.18 5.25
CA SER A 182 -22.10 -40.20 5.37
C SER A 182 -22.03 -41.19 4.20
N CYS A 183 -21.41 -42.33 4.51
CA CYS A 183 -21.88 -43.69 4.25
C CYS A 183 -22.29 -44.11 2.82
N GLY A 184 -21.53 -45.06 2.25
CA GLY A 184 -22.07 -45.97 1.23
C GLY A 184 -21.04 -46.85 0.51
N LYS A 185 -20.74 -48.03 1.08
CA LYS A 185 -20.42 -49.37 0.47
C LYS A 185 -19.78 -49.39 -0.95
N GLY A 186 -18.71 -50.12 -1.27
CA GLY A 186 -18.08 -51.32 -0.73
C GLY A 186 -17.47 -52.15 -1.89
N TYR A 187 -16.47 -52.99 -1.59
CA TYR A 187 -15.80 -54.01 -2.45
C TYR A 187 -14.96 -53.45 -3.63
N GLY A 188 -13.75 -53.90 -3.97
CA GLY A 188 -12.86 -54.99 -3.56
C GLY A 188 -11.89 -55.30 -4.72
N ARG A 189 -10.60 -55.51 -4.42
CA ARG A 189 -9.52 -56.18 -5.20
C ARG A 189 -9.50 -56.07 -6.73
N ALA A 190 -8.41 -55.53 -7.27
CA ALA A 190 -7.28 -56.24 -7.91
C ALA A 190 -6.43 -55.23 -8.69
#